data_AF-A0A927H198-F1
#
_entry.id   AF-A0A927H198-F1
#
_cell.length_a   1.000
_cell.length_b   1.000
_cell.length_c   1.000
_cell.angle_alpha   90.00
_cell.angle_beta   90.00
_cell.angle_gamma   90.00
#
_symmetry.space_group_name_H-M   'P 1'
#
loop_
_entity.id
_entity.type
_entity.pdbx_description
1 polymer ?
#
loop_
_entity_poly.entity_id
_entity_poly.type
_entity_poly.pdbx_seq_one_letter_code
_entity_poly.pdbx_strand_id
1 'polypeptide(L)'
;MLLRIMFHDRPIPVNVPDHGYSEDLLEELTDTLVLRLEAAQKQAPAGWDELQTIELEAASGGWKAVLYFSGDKRPAESLPLR
;
A
#
# COMPACT_ATOMS: atom_id res chain seq x y z
N MET A 1 -1.40 10.11 9.63
CA MET A 1 0.08 10.08 9.54
C MET A 1 0.50 9.73 8.11
N LEU A 2 1.60 10.30 7.61
CA LEU A 2 2.16 9.97 6.28
C LEU A 2 3.44 9.15 6.45
N LEU A 3 3.41 7.90 5.97
CA LEU A 3 4.58 7.04 5.84
C LEU A 3 5.06 7.02 4.37
N ARG A 4 6.25 6.46 4.15
CA ARG A 4 6.77 6.20 2.81
C ARG A 4 7.37 4.81 2.78
N ILE A 5 7.07 4.05 1.73
CA ILE A 5 7.76 2.80 1.42
C ILE A 5 8.58 2.96 0.15
N MET A 6 9.64 2.18 0.02
CA MET A 6 10.39 2.09 -1.23
C MET A 6 9.78 0.98 -2.08
N PHE A 7 9.31 1.34 -3.28
CA PHE A 7 8.78 0.39 -4.25
C PHE A 7 9.24 0.82 -5.65
N HIS A 8 9.92 -0.08 -6.38
CA HIS A 8 10.54 0.23 -7.68
C HIS A 8 11.52 1.41 -7.62
N ASP A 9 12.39 1.42 -6.62
CA ASP A 9 13.36 2.51 -6.39
C ASP A 9 12.73 3.91 -6.25
N ARG A 10 11.41 3.97 -6.01
CA ARG A 10 10.66 5.20 -5.81
C ARG A 10 10.01 5.21 -4.42
N PRO A 11 10.05 6.37 -3.72
CA PRO A 11 9.30 6.52 -2.49
C PRO A 11 7.81 6.65 -2.81
N ILE A 12 7.00 5.69 -2.36
CA ILE A 12 5.54 5.74 -2.48
C ILE A 12 4.96 6.23 -1.16
N PRO A 13 4.19 7.34 -1.15
CA PRO A 13 3.47 7.79 0.03
C PRO A 13 2.41 6.77 0.46
N VAL A 14 2.35 6.53 1.77
CA VAL A 14 1.38 5.67 2.43
C VAL A 14 0.62 6.49 3.46
N ASN A 15 -0.64 6.78 3.19
CA ASN A 15 -1.51 7.47 4.13
C ASN A 15 -2.03 6.46 5.14
N VAL A 16 -1.74 6.70 6.42
CA VAL A 16 -2.23 5.89 7.54
C VAL A 16 -3.18 6.74 8.37
N PRO A 17 -4.39 6.24 8.70
CA PRO A 17 -5.33 6.98 9.50
C PRO A 17 -4.74 7.28 10.88
N ASP A 18 -5.01 8.47 11.40
CA ASP A 18 -4.33 9.01 12.58
C ASP A 18 -5.02 8.52 13.86
N HIS A 19 -4.60 7.34 14.35
CA HIS A 19 -5.16 6.71 15.54
C HIS A 19 -4.12 6.39 16.63
N GLY A 20 -2.90 6.94 16.53
CA GLY A 20 -1.85 6.68 17.53
C GLY A 20 -1.41 5.21 17.58
N TYR A 21 -1.25 4.58 16.42
CA TYR A 21 -0.76 3.19 16.32
C TYR A 21 0.68 3.06 16.84
N SER A 22 1.01 1.89 17.40
CA SER A 22 2.37 1.59 17.84
C SER A 22 3.32 1.50 16.65
N GLU A 23 4.60 1.85 16.86
CA GLU A 23 5.65 1.74 15.85
C GLU A 23 5.77 0.30 15.33
N ASP A 24 5.74 -0.70 16.22
CA ASP A 24 5.79 -2.13 15.85
C ASP A 24 4.67 -2.54 14.87
N LEU A 25 3.45 -2.04 15.08
CA LEU A 25 2.32 -2.35 14.21
C LEU A 25 2.50 -1.69 12.84
N LEU A 26 2.99 -0.46 12.83
CA LEU A 26 3.23 0.29 11.60
C LEU A 26 4.34 -0.36 10.77
N GLU A 27 5.43 -0.79 11.41
CA GLU A 27 6.53 -1.54 10.79
C GLU A 27 6.01 -2.83 10.15
N GLU A 28 5.27 -3.64 10.93
CA GLU A 28 4.67 -4.89 10.43
C GLU A 28 3.74 -4.66 9.22
N LEU A 29 2.90 -3.62 9.27
CA LEU A 29 2.01 -3.26 8.17
C LEU A 29 2.78 -2.83 6.93
N THR A 30 3.84 -2.04 7.08
CA THR A 30 4.67 -1.61 5.95
C THR A 30 5.44 -2.77 5.33
N ASP A 31 6.01 -3.67 6.13
CA ASP A 31 6.71 -4.86 5.63
C ASP A 31 5.75 -5.78 4.86
N THR A 32 4.58 -6.04 5.44
CA THR A 32 3.54 -6.84 4.80
C THR A 32 3.06 -6.19 3.50
N LEU A 33 2.90 -4.87 3.49
CA LEU A 33 2.52 -4.11 2.30
C LEU A 33 3.54 -4.28 1.18
N VAL A 34 4.83 -4.12 1.45
CA VAL A 34 5.90 -4.28 0.44
C VAL A 34 5.86 -5.69 -0.16
N LEU A 35 5.78 -6.73 0.68
CA LEU A 35 5.70 -8.13 0.22
C LEU A 35 4.47 -8.37 -0.68
N ARG A 36 3.31 -7.80 -0.32
CA ARG A 36 2.07 -7.93 -1.09
C ARG A 36 2.14 -7.18 -2.42
N LEU A 37 2.72 -5.98 -2.44
CA LEU A 37 2.93 -5.20 -3.67
C LEU A 37 3.84 -5.94 -4.64
N GLU A 38 4.97 -6.47 -4.17
CA GLU A 38 5.87 -7.26 -5.01
C GLU A 38 5.19 -8.51 -5.58
N ALA A 39 4.39 -9.21 -4.76
CA ALA A 39 3.65 -10.38 -5.20
C ALA A 39 2.59 -10.03 -6.27
N ALA A 40 1.83 -8.95 -6.05
CA ALA A 40 0.82 -8.47 -7.00
C ALA A 40 1.47 -7.99 -8.31
N GLN A 41 2.62 -7.34 -8.22
CA GLN A 41 3.40 -6.91 -9.37
C GLN A 41 3.96 -8.08 -10.18
N LYS A 42 4.46 -9.13 -9.53
CA LYS A 42 4.89 -10.36 -10.21
C LYS A 42 3.73 -11.03 -10.98
N GLN A 43 2.50 -10.93 -10.47
CA GLN A 43 1.32 -11.48 -11.13
C GLN A 43 0.85 -10.61 -12.32
N ALA A 44 0.92 -9.28 -12.19
CA ALA A 44 0.44 -8.34 -13.19
C ALA A 44 1.42 -7.17 -13.38
N PRO A 45 2.56 -7.36 -14.07
CA PRO A 45 3.67 -6.40 -14.07
C PRO A 45 3.40 -5.06 -14.74
N ALA A 46 2.40 -4.98 -15.62
CA ALA A 46 2.05 -3.73 -16.30
C ALA A 46 1.41 -2.71 -15.33
N GLY A 47 1.75 -1.43 -15.47
CA GLY A 47 1.09 -0.31 -14.79
C GLY A 47 1.55 -0.01 -13.35
N TRP A 48 2.48 -0.80 -12.79
CA TRP A 48 3.01 -0.53 -11.43
C TRP A 48 3.88 0.72 -11.34
N ASP A 49 4.46 1.14 -12.46
CA ASP A 49 5.15 2.42 -12.59
C ASP A 49 4.19 3.63 -12.41
N GLU A 50 2.88 3.41 -12.56
CA GLU A 50 1.87 4.45 -12.39
C GLU A 50 1.39 4.56 -10.93
N LEU A 51 1.82 3.68 -10.01
CA LEU A 51 1.43 3.76 -8.60
C LEU A 51 1.89 5.08 -7.99
N GLN A 52 0.95 5.87 -7.46
CA GLN A 52 1.22 7.19 -6.89
C GLN A 52 1.10 7.23 -5.38
N THR A 53 0.07 6.61 -4.82
CA THR A 53 -0.17 6.64 -3.38
C THR A 53 -0.89 5.39 -2.93
N ILE A 54 -0.74 5.09 -1.64
CA ILE A 54 -1.40 3.98 -0.97
C ILE A 54 -2.14 4.55 0.23
N GLU A 55 -3.35 4.07 0.48
CA GLU A 55 -4.10 4.35 1.71
C GLU A 55 -4.27 3.07 2.50
N LEU A 56 -3.87 3.08 3.77
CA LEU A 56 -4.19 2.00 4.69
C LEU A 56 -5.55 2.25 5.31
N GLU A 57 -6.42 1.26 5.22
CA GLU A 57 -7.73 1.30 5.84
C GLU A 57 -7.91 0.12 6.79
N ALA A 58 -8.47 0.38 7.96
CA ALA A 58 -8.94 -0.67 8.83
C ALA A 58 -10.14 -1.37 8.16
N ALA A 59 -10.10 -2.70 8.10
CA ALA A 59 -11.16 -3.53 7.53
C ALA A 59 -11.65 -4.54 8.57
N SER A 60 -12.83 -5.13 8.33
CA SER A 60 -13.40 -6.17 9.17
C SER A 60 -12.50 -7.41 9.21
N GLY A 61 -11.56 -7.46 10.17
CA GLY A 61 -10.60 -8.56 10.31
C GLY A 61 -9.12 -8.16 10.26
N GLY A 62 -8.80 -6.89 9.99
CA GLY A 62 -7.42 -6.42 9.95
C GLY A 62 -7.27 -5.17 9.11
N TRP A 63 -6.43 -5.25 8.08
CA TRP A 63 -5.98 -4.08 7.32
C TRP A 63 -6.04 -4.34 5.82
N LYS A 64 -6.40 -3.30 5.06
CA LYS A 64 -6.30 -3.31 3.61
C LYS A 64 -5.52 -2.09 3.13
N ALA A 65 -4.78 -2.27 2.05
CA ALA A 65 -4.14 -1.20 1.31
C ALA A 65 -4.94 -0.91 0.05
N VAL A 66 -5.34 0.34 -0.14
CA VAL A 66 -6.00 0.84 -1.35
C VAL A 66 -4.95 1.55 -2.20
N LEU A 67 -4.76 1.08 -3.42
CA LEU A 67 -3.72 1.53 -4.34
C LEU A 67 -4.29 2.52 -5.34
N TYR A 68 -3.63 3.66 -5.51
CA TYR A 68 -4.02 4.71 -6.45
C TYR A 68 -2.96 4.90 -7.53
N PHE A 69 -3.36 4.72 -8.79
CA PHE A 69 -2.48 4.80 -9.96
C PHE A 69 -2.76 6.08 -10.76
N SER A 70 -1.74 6.61 -11.43
CA SER A 70 -1.84 7.82 -12.26
C SER A 70 -2.54 7.54 -13.59
N GLY A 71 -3.84 7.82 -13.64
CA GLY A 71 -4.64 7.84 -14.88
C GLY A 71 -5.93 7.04 -14.76
N ASP A 72 -6.94 7.41 -15.56
CA ASP A 72 -8.29 6.80 -15.63
C ASP A 72 -8.30 5.31 -16.06
N LYS A 73 -7.14 4.64 -16.10
CA LYS A 73 -6.99 3.31 -16.72
C LYS A 73 -7.05 2.14 -15.74
N ARG A 74 -6.89 2.37 -14.43
CA ARG A 74 -7.06 1.32 -13.42
C ARG A 74 -7.90 1.81 -12.24
N PRO A 75 -8.99 1.10 -11.89
CA PRO A 75 -9.70 1.35 -10.65
C PRO A 75 -8.76 1.10 -9.46
N ALA A 76 -9.03 1.76 -8.35
CA ALA A 76 -8.29 1.52 -7.11
C ALA A 76 -8.33 0.02 -6.75
N GLU A 77 -7.15 -0.57 -6.57
CA GLU A 77 -7.02 -1.97 -6.19
C GLU A 77 -6.91 -2.08 -4.67
N SER A 78 -7.57 -3.07 -4.07
CA SER A 78 -7.44 -3.33 -2.63
C SER A 78 -6.66 -4.62 -2.37
N LEU A 79 -5.63 -4.51 -1.52
CA LEU A 79 -4.79 -5.62 -1.09
C LEU A 79 -5.01 -5.88 0.40
N PRO A 80 -5.42 -7.09 0.81
CA PRO A 80 -5.48 -7.44 2.23
C PRO A 80 -4.07 -7.57 2.80
N LEU A 81 -3.84 -6.93 3.95
CA LEU A 81 -2.58 -6.99 4.69
C LEU A 81 -2.69 -7.96 5.87
N ARG A 82 -3.87 -8.10 6.48
CA ARG A 82 -4.21 -9.10 7.51
C ARG A 82 -5.72 -9.31 7.54
#